data_AF-A0A7Y9GEK7-F1
#
_entry.id   AF-A0A7Y9GEK7-F1
#
_cell.length_a   1.000
_cell.length_b   1.000
_cell.length_c   1.000
_cell.angle_alpha   90.00
_cell.angle_beta   90.00
_cell.angle_gamma   90.00
#
_symmetry.space_group_name_H-M   'P 1'
#
loop_
_entity.id
_entity.type
_entity.pdbx_description
1 polymer ?
#
loop_
_entity_poly.entity_id
_entity_poly.type
_entity_poly.pdbx_seq_one_letter_code
_entity_poly.pdbx_strand_id
1 'polypeptide(L)'
;MTESALPPAPDSHNLLVAAVIVHDQAKGQVLLLQRGPDARFAPRHWNLPIGKADKGEVVTATAARELKEETGLVVHPSEPKVAGIIHGGWG
;
A
#
# COMPACT_ATOMS: atom_id res chain seq x y z
N MET A 1 -30.73 -11.77 3.65
CA MET A 1 -29.72 -11.96 2.59
C MET A 1 -28.53 -12.63 3.25
N THR A 2 -28.35 -13.93 3.04
CA THR A 2 -27.24 -14.68 3.64
C THR A 2 -25.97 -14.34 2.88
N GLU A 3 -25.05 -13.68 3.58
CA GLU A 3 -23.75 -13.29 3.09
C GLU A 3 -22.95 -14.56 2.77
N SER A 4 -22.85 -14.90 1.48
CA SER A 4 -22.04 -16.02 1.02
C SER A 4 -20.58 -15.61 1.11
N ALA A 5 -19.88 -16.09 2.14
CA ALA A 5 -18.43 -15.98 2.20
C ALA A 5 -17.82 -16.53 0.90
N LEU A 6 -16.92 -15.79 0.28
CA LEU A 6 -16.20 -16.25 -0.90
C LEU A 6 -15.33 -17.46 -0.51
N PRO A 7 -15.26 -18.51 -1.33
CA PRO A 7 -14.41 -19.65 -1.05
C PRO A 7 -12.94 -19.22 -1.00
N PRO A 8 -12.11 -19.83 -0.13
CA PRO A 8 -10.68 -19.60 -0.15
C PRO A 8 -10.15 -19.94 -1.55
N ALA A 9 -9.32 -19.06 -2.12
CA ALA A 9 -8.70 -19.25 -3.43
C ALA A 9 -7.22 -19.64 -3.24
N PRO A 10 -6.90 -20.87 -2.80
CA PRO A 10 -5.54 -21.29 -2.47
C PRO A 10 -4.57 -21.20 -3.66
N ASP A 11 -5.10 -21.25 -4.88
CA ASP A 11 -4.33 -21.17 -6.13
C ASP A 11 -4.30 -19.75 -6.73
N SER A 12 -4.92 -18.77 -6.07
CA SER A 12 -4.87 -17.39 -6.53
C SER A 12 -3.49 -16.80 -6.26
N HIS A 13 -2.95 -16.07 -7.24
CA HIS A 13 -1.74 -15.27 -7.07
C HIS A 13 -2.08 -14.09 -6.16
N ASN A 14 -2.08 -14.33 -4.84
CA ASN A 14 -2.26 -13.28 -3.85
C ASN A 14 -1.07 -12.35 -3.92
N LEU A 15 -1.31 -11.12 -4.38
CA LEU A 15 -0.33 -10.08 -4.39
C LEU A 15 -0.48 -9.25 -3.12
N LEU A 16 0.51 -9.34 -2.23
CA LEU A 16 0.57 -8.47 -1.07
C LEU A 16 1.07 -7.09 -1.47
N VAL A 17 0.34 -6.07 -1.06
CA VAL A 17 0.63 -4.66 -1.36
C VAL A 17 0.65 -3.89 -0.05
N ALA A 18 1.66 -3.06 0.15
CA ALA A 18 1.76 -2.16 1.29
C ALA A 18 1.50 -0.73 0.84
N ALA A 19 0.49 -0.09 1.42
CA ALA A 19 0.23 1.34 1.27
C ALA A 19 0.54 2.05 2.60
N VAL A 20 1.23 3.19 2.55
CA VAL A 20 1.70 3.89 3.75
C VAL A 20 0.97 5.22 3.92
N ILE A 21 0.43 5.46 5.10
CA ILE A 21 -0.10 6.76 5.48
C ILE A 21 0.95 7.45 6.36
N VAL A 22 1.59 8.48 5.84
CA VAL A 22 2.45 9.37 6.63
C VAL A 22 1.60 10.55 7.08
N HIS A 23 1.48 10.74 8.39
CA HIS A 23 0.71 11.81 9.00
C HIS A 23 1.64 12.75 9.78
N ASP A 24 1.78 13.99 9.32
CA ASP A 24 2.33 15.09 10.11
C ASP A 24 1.26 15.54 11.10
N GLN A 25 1.29 14.98 12.32
CA GLN A 25 0.31 15.26 13.36
C GLN A 25 0.34 16.70 13.84
N ALA A 26 1.51 17.37 13.78
CA ALA A 26 1.65 18.75 14.22
C ALA A 26 0.90 19.71 13.28
N LYS A 27 0.85 19.38 11.98
CA LYS A 27 0.15 20.16 10.96
C LYS A 27 -1.22 19.60 10.56
N GLY A 28 -1.55 18.38 11.00
CA GLY A 28 -2.78 17.69 10.59
C GLY A 28 -2.80 17.35 9.09
N GLN A 29 -1.66 16.99 8.52
CA GLN A 29 -1.50 16.76 7.07
C GLN A 29 -1.07 15.33 6.76
N VAL A 30 -1.55 14.79 5.65
CA VAL A 30 -1.12 13.49 5.12
C VAL A 30 -0.31 13.65 3.84
N LEU A 31 0.71 12.82 3.68
CA LEU A 31 1.49 12.78 2.44
C LEU A 31 0.70 12.06 1.34
N LEU A 32 0.58 12.70 0.19
CA LEU A 32 0.07 12.10 -1.04
C LEU A 32 1.09 12.29 -2.16
N LEU A 33 1.21 11.29 -3.03
CA LEU A 33 2.02 11.32 -4.24
C LEU A 33 1.13 11.59 -5.44
N GLN A 34 1.56 12.49 -6.32
CA GLN A 34 0.92 12.66 -7.62
C GLN A 34 1.65 11.83 -8.66
N ARG A 35 0.91 10.99 -9.38
CA ARG A 35 1.46 10.18 -10.46
C ARG A 35 1.85 11.07 -11.63
N GLY A 36 2.97 10.75 -12.27
CA GLY A 36 3.43 11.46 -13.47
C GLY A 36 2.40 11.43 -14.61
N PRO A 37 2.49 12.37 -15.57
CA PRO A 37 1.57 12.44 -16.70
C PRO A 37 1.61 11.19 -17.59
N ASP A 38 2.77 10.52 -17.65
CA ASP A 38 3.00 9.35 -18.51
C ASP A 38 2.81 8.01 -17.77
N ALA A 39 2.24 8.03 -16.55
CA ALA A 39 2.02 6.81 -15.79
C ALA A 39 1.04 5.87 -16.52
N ARG A 40 1.44 4.61 -16.74
CA ARG A 40 0.63 3.56 -17.40
C ARG A 40 -0.78 3.40 -16.82
N PHE A 41 -0.92 3.64 -15.52
CA PHE A 41 -2.17 3.57 -14.79
C PHE A 41 -2.43 4.86 -14.04
N ALA A 42 -3.66 5.37 -14.11
CA ALA A 42 -4.15 6.55 -13.40
C ALA A 42 -3.19 7.76 -13.47
N PRO A 43 -2.82 8.26 -14.65
CA PRO A 43 -1.93 9.42 -14.77
C PRO A 43 -2.54 10.66 -14.08
N ARG A 44 -1.69 11.49 -13.47
CA ARG A 44 -2.06 12.69 -12.69
C ARG A 44 -2.96 12.48 -11.46
N HIS A 45 -3.32 11.23 -11.13
CA HIS A 45 -4.09 10.93 -9.93
C HIS A 45 -3.19 10.98 -8.70
N TRP A 46 -3.82 11.31 -7.56
CA TRP A 46 -3.20 11.27 -6.25
C TRP A 46 -3.28 9.87 -5.66
N ASN A 47 -2.23 9.46 -4.95
CA ASN A 47 -2.17 8.16 -4.30
C ASN A 47 -1.34 8.22 -3.01
N LEU A 48 -1.44 7.17 -2.19
CA LEU A 48 -0.48 6.94 -1.11
C LEU A 48 0.84 6.41 -1.68
N PRO A 49 1.97 6.56 -0.95
CA PRO A 49 3.14 5.74 -1.16
C PRO A 49 2.76 4.27 -1.08
N ILE A 50 3.01 3.51 -2.15
CA ILE A 50 2.46 2.16 -2.27
C ILE A 50 3.31 1.30 -3.19
N GLY A 51 3.53 0.06 -2.77
CA GLY A 51 4.14 -0.92 -3.65
C GLY A 51 3.94 -2.36 -3.24
N LYS A 52 4.49 -3.23 -4.09
CA LYS A 52 4.25 -4.66 -4.05
C LYS A 52 5.31 -5.31 -3.19
N ALA A 53 4.89 -6.26 -2.37
CA ALA A 53 5.84 -7.09 -1.66
C ALA A 53 6.52 -8.06 -2.62
N ASP A 54 7.82 -8.23 -2.47
CA ASP A 54 8.52 -9.35 -3.08
C ASP A 54 8.10 -10.68 -2.44
N LYS A 55 8.37 -11.79 -3.12
CA LYS A 55 7.95 -13.11 -2.63
C LYS A 55 8.60 -13.42 -1.27
N GLY A 56 7.76 -13.52 -0.23
CA GLY A 56 8.19 -13.78 1.14
C GLY A 56 8.67 -12.54 1.90
N GLU A 57 8.62 -11.35 1.29
CA GLU A 57 8.92 -10.09 1.98
C GLU A 57 7.83 -9.79 3.02
N VAL A 58 8.27 -9.34 4.20
CA VAL A 58 7.36 -8.94 5.28
C VAL A 58 6.69 -7.62 4.90
N VAL A 59 5.37 -7.51 5.08
CA VAL A 59 4.58 -6.33 4.65
C VAL A 59 5.12 -5.00 5.19
N THR A 60 5.66 -4.98 6.40
CA THR A 60 6.19 -3.75 7.00
C THR A 60 7.59 -3.40 6.48
N ALA A 61 8.35 -4.39 6.01
CA ALA A 61 9.60 -4.16 5.28
C ALA A 61 9.30 -3.58 3.89
N THR A 62 8.31 -4.14 3.18
CA THR A 62 7.80 -3.56 1.93
C THR A 62 7.37 -2.11 2.13
N ALA A 63 6.57 -1.83 3.17
CA ALA A 63 6.11 -0.48 3.48
C ALA A 63 7.27 0.52 3.68
N ALA A 64 8.29 0.13 4.46
CA ALA A 64 9.44 0.99 4.73
C ALA A 64 10.30 1.21 3.47
N ARG A 65 10.49 0.17 2.64
CA ARG A 65 11.24 0.25 1.39
C ARG A 65 10.55 1.17 0.38
N GLU A 66 9.27 0.93 0.10
CA GLU A 66 8.49 1.70 -0.88
C GLU A 66 8.36 3.17 -0.45
N LEU A 67 8.14 3.43 0.85
CA LEU A 67 8.14 4.80 1.36
C LEU A 67 9.46 5.52 1.07
N LYS A 68 10.60 4.87 1.31
CA LYS A 68 11.92 5.43 1.04
C LYS A 68 12.14 5.65 -0.46
N GLU A 69 11.80 4.68 -1.29
CA GLU A 69 12.00 4.73 -2.74
C GLU A 69 11.18 5.85 -3.40
N GLU A 70 9.93 6.04 -2.98
CA GLU A 70 9.03 7.02 -3.61
C GLU A 70 9.12 8.42 -3.01
N THR A 71 9.56 8.55 -1.75
CA THR A 71 9.47 9.82 -1.00
C THR A 71 10.77 10.27 -0.34
N GLY A 72 11.74 9.35 -0.19
CA GLY A 72 12.97 9.57 0.57
C GLY A 72 12.82 9.50 2.09
N LEU A 73 11.59 9.37 2.63
CA LEU A 73 11.37 9.21 4.06
C LEU A 73 11.80 7.83 4.56
N VAL A 74 12.47 7.79 5.71
CA VAL A 74 13.03 6.56 6.28
C VAL A 74 12.37 6.28 7.63
N VAL A 75 11.91 5.04 7.81
CA VAL A 75 11.37 4.51 9.06
C VAL A 75 11.91 3.11 9.27
N HIS A 76 12.02 2.66 10.52
CA HIS A 76 12.34 1.27 10.79
C HIS A 76 11.15 0.36 10.44
N PRO A 77 11.34 -0.84 9.85
CA PRO A 77 10.24 -1.75 9.51
C PRO A 77 9.34 -2.19 10.67
N SER A 78 9.69 -1.92 11.92
CA SER A 78 8.84 -2.21 13.09
C SER A 78 7.97 -1.03 13.54
N GLU A 79 8.16 0.15 12.96
CA GLU A 79 7.43 1.37 13.33
C GLU A 79 6.04 1.50 12.68
N PRO A 80 5.82 1.10 11.41
CA PRO A 80 4.50 1.15 10.81
C PRO A 80 3.47 0.32 11.60
N LYS A 81 2.31 0.92 11.84
CA LYS A 81 1.15 0.25 12.45
C LYS A 81 0.11 -0.02 11.38
N VAL A 82 -0.55 -1.18 11.47
CA VAL A 82 -1.64 -1.52 10.54
C VAL A 82 -2.82 -0.59 10.80
N ALA A 83 -3.18 0.20 9.80
CA ALA A 83 -4.36 1.06 9.83
C ALA A 83 -5.61 0.35 9.27
N GLY A 84 -5.44 -0.60 8.35
CA GLY A 84 -6.52 -1.37 7.75
C GLY A 84 -6.00 -2.41 6.77
N ILE A 85 -6.86 -3.37 6.39
CA ILE A 85 -6.59 -4.39 5.37
C ILE A 85 -7.72 -4.30 4.35
N ILE A 86 -7.37 -4.20 3.07
CA ILE A 86 -8.32 -4.12 1.95
C ILE A 86 -8.07 -5.31 1.04
N HIS A 87 -9.13 -6.07 0.76
CA HIS A 87 -9.10 -7.14 -0.24
C HIS A 87 -9.59 -6.57 -1.58
N GLY A 88 -8.68 -6.47 -2.56
CA GLY A 88 -9.04 -6.14 -3.93
C GLY A 88 -9.40 -7.41 -4.70
N GLY A 89 -10.68 -7.63 -4.96
CA GLY A 89 -11.10 -8.60 -5.97
C GLY A 89 -10.93 -7.97 -7.35
N TRP A 90 -10.25 -8.66 -8.28
CA TRP A 90 -10.44 -8.36 -9.70
C TRP A 90 -11.87 -8.74 -10.06
N GLY A 91 -12.68 -7.74 -10.43
CA GLY A 91 -13.99 -7.89 -11.04
C GLY A 91 -13.94 -7.42 -12.48
#